data_AF-A0A9X5XKW4-F1
#
_entry.id   AF-A0A9X5XKW4-F1
#
_cell.length_a   1.000
_cell.length_b   1.000
_cell.length_c   1.000
_cell.angle_alpha   90.00
_cell.angle_beta   90.00
_cell.angle_gamma   90.00
#
_symmetry.space_group_name_H-M   'P 1'
#
loop_
_entity.id
_entity.type
_entity.pdbx_description
1 polymer ?
#
loop_
_entity_poly.entity_id
_entity_poly.type
_entity_poly.pdbx_seq_one_letter_code
_entity_poly.pdbx_strand_id
1 'polypeptide(L)'
;MPGDRFTPDFDPDYGDAPLSTARKDIANGRWQGLRDLLRVTGPAWSVRAHRIRLLAPACAGNSSVESWLAEEPRSPDALVLRAATEVARAFTLATAAGGRVPVEQRRVDRAVMACLQGAEAYPEDPTPWICLISVARLYAAGVRRQELGRWWDELHARDPYTIEGHLHVLRYYSARWHGTHGLMYDFARDAAAVAPPGCALPVLVQFARVEEY
;
A
#
# COMPACT_ATOMS: atom_id res chain seq x y z
N MET A 1 -32.26 26.63 -15.16
CA MET A 1 -31.85 25.21 -15.08
C MET A 1 -30.37 25.20 -14.72
N PRO A 2 -29.95 24.64 -13.58
CA PRO A 2 -28.54 24.41 -13.32
C PRO A 2 -28.03 23.43 -14.38
N GLY A 3 -27.02 23.82 -15.15
CA GLY A 3 -26.43 22.97 -16.18
C GLY A 3 -25.90 21.69 -15.54
N ASP A 4 -26.24 20.55 -16.14
CA ASP A 4 -25.78 19.24 -15.71
C ASP A 4 -24.25 19.23 -15.66
N ARG A 5 -23.69 19.18 -14.45
CA ARG A 5 -22.26 19.35 -14.23
C ARG A 5 -21.57 18.08 -14.70
N PHE A 6 -20.84 18.16 -15.81
CA PHE A 6 -20.04 17.05 -16.32
C PHE A 6 -19.19 16.47 -15.18
N THR A 7 -19.46 15.21 -14.84
CA THR A 7 -18.70 14.44 -13.87
C THR A 7 -17.90 13.41 -14.67
N PRO A 8 -16.57 13.60 -14.82
CA PRO A 8 -15.74 12.63 -15.52
C PRO A 8 -15.80 11.28 -14.81
N ASP A 9 -16.08 10.22 -15.57
CA ASP A 9 -15.97 8.84 -15.13
C ASP A 9 -14.54 8.36 -15.38
N PHE A 10 -13.73 8.30 -14.32
CA PHE A 10 -12.34 7.86 -14.41
C PHE A 10 -12.25 6.34 -14.19
N ASP A 11 -11.52 5.66 -15.06
CA ASP A 11 -11.24 4.23 -14.88
C ASP A 11 -10.45 3.99 -13.58
N PRO A 12 -11.02 3.29 -12.58
CA PRO A 12 -10.37 3.05 -11.31
C PRO A 12 -9.13 2.15 -11.41
N ASP A 13 -8.94 1.47 -12.55
CA ASP A 13 -7.85 0.52 -12.80
C ASP A 13 -6.84 1.05 -13.84
N TYR A 14 -6.94 2.33 -14.22
CA TYR A 14 -5.96 3.02 -15.07
C TYR A 14 -5.68 2.31 -16.42
N GLY A 15 -6.70 1.65 -17.00
CA GLY A 15 -6.58 0.88 -18.24
C GLY A 15 -6.05 -0.55 -18.10
N ASP A 16 -5.79 -1.03 -16.88
CA ASP A 16 -5.33 -2.39 -16.61
C ASP A 16 -6.49 -3.39 -16.69
N ALA A 17 -6.84 -3.82 -17.91
CA ALA A 17 -7.95 -4.74 -18.15
C ALA A 17 -7.86 -6.08 -17.36
N PRO A 18 -6.68 -6.72 -17.20
CA PRO A 18 -6.52 -7.85 -16.29
C PRO A 18 -6.90 -7.52 -14.83
N LEU A 19 -6.50 -6.37 -14.31
CA LEU A 19 -6.88 -5.91 -12.96
C LEU A 19 -8.39 -5.69 -12.84
N SER A 20 -9.01 -5.01 -13.82
CA SER A 20 -10.46 -4.81 -13.84
C SER A 20 -11.24 -6.12 -13.82
N THR A 21 -10.74 -7.13 -14.55
CA THR A 21 -11.34 -8.47 -14.56
C THR A 21 -11.24 -9.13 -13.18
N ALA A 22 -10.05 -9.12 -12.57
CA ALA A 22 -9.87 -9.69 -11.24
C ALA A 22 -10.73 -9.00 -10.17
N ARG A 23 -10.92 -7.67 -10.23
CA ARG A 23 -11.80 -6.95 -9.31
C ARG A 23 -13.28 -7.32 -9.48
N LYS A 24 -13.74 -7.53 -10.71
CA LYS A 24 -15.09 -8.03 -10.99
C LYS A 24 -15.28 -9.45 -10.47
N ASP A 25 -14.25 -10.30 -10.55
CA ASP A 25 -14.31 -11.65 -9.99
C ASP A 25 -14.42 -11.65 -8.46
N ILE A 26 -13.65 -10.80 -7.78
CA ILE A 26 -13.76 -10.61 -6.32
C ILE A 26 -15.18 -10.20 -5.91
N ALA A 27 -15.82 -9.28 -6.66
CA ALA A 27 -17.18 -8.86 -6.38
C ALA A 27 -18.20 -10.02 -6.47
N ASN A 28 -17.86 -11.08 -7.20
CA ASN A 28 -18.64 -12.32 -7.30
C ASN A 28 -18.11 -13.45 -6.39
N GLY A 29 -17.19 -13.16 -5.47
CA GLY A 29 -16.58 -14.13 -4.55
C GLY A 29 -15.55 -15.08 -5.16
N ARG A 30 -15.15 -14.87 -6.42
CA ARG A 30 -14.16 -15.72 -7.12
C ARG A 30 -12.75 -15.19 -6.87
N TRP A 31 -11.93 -15.94 -6.13
CA TRP A 31 -10.56 -15.54 -5.80
C TRP A 31 -9.53 -15.97 -6.87
N GLN A 32 -9.86 -16.91 -7.77
CA GLN A 32 -8.93 -17.47 -8.74
C GLN A 32 -8.34 -16.41 -9.68
N GLY A 33 -9.13 -15.39 -10.04
CA GLY A 33 -8.65 -14.25 -10.84
C GLY A 33 -7.52 -13.46 -10.17
N LEU A 34 -7.48 -13.41 -8.84
CA LEU A 34 -6.37 -12.79 -8.08
C LEU A 34 -5.08 -13.56 -8.27
N ARG A 35 -5.15 -14.89 -8.10
CA ARG A 35 -4.02 -15.80 -8.29
C ARG A 35 -3.47 -15.70 -9.69
N ASP A 36 -4.34 -15.76 -10.69
CA ASP A 36 -3.93 -15.78 -12.09
C ASP A 36 -3.29 -14.45 -12.49
N LEU A 37 -3.86 -13.32 -12.03
CA LEU A 37 -3.28 -12.00 -12.24
C LEU A 37 -1.90 -11.86 -11.58
N LEU A 38 -1.76 -12.19 -10.29
CA LEU A 38 -0.51 -12.01 -9.57
C LEU A 38 0.60 -12.93 -10.12
N ARG A 39 0.24 -14.17 -10.49
CA ARG A 39 1.14 -15.12 -11.12
C ARG A 39 1.65 -14.64 -12.48
N VAL A 40 0.77 -14.13 -13.35
CA VAL A 40 1.18 -13.58 -14.66
C VAL A 40 1.98 -12.28 -14.50
N THR A 41 1.70 -11.49 -13.46
CA THR A 41 2.50 -10.29 -13.16
C THR A 41 3.95 -10.63 -12.82
N GLY A 42 4.16 -11.73 -12.09
CA GLY A 42 5.50 -12.18 -11.71
C GLY A 42 6.29 -11.11 -10.92
N PRO A 43 7.63 -11.04 -11.08
CA PRO A 43 8.49 -10.12 -10.33
C PRO A 43 8.55 -8.70 -10.93
N ALA A 44 7.55 -8.27 -11.69
CA ALA A 44 7.45 -6.88 -12.13
C ALA A 44 7.01 -5.98 -10.95
N TRP A 45 7.92 -5.75 -9.99
CA TRP A 45 7.61 -5.25 -8.64
C TRP A 45 6.80 -3.96 -8.61
N SER A 46 7.08 -3.01 -9.51
CA SER A 46 6.32 -1.75 -9.60
C SER A 46 4.85 -2.00 -10.01
N VAL A 47 4.63 -2.81 -11.05
CA VAL A 47 3.30 -3.21 -11.53
C VAL A 47 2.58 -4.06 -10.48
N ARG A 48 3.31 -4.99 -9.85
CA ARG A 48 2.79 -5.89 -8.83
C ARG A 48 2.34 -5.15 -7.58
N ALA A 49 3.18 -4.26 -7.03
CA ALA A 49 2.83 -3.43 -5.88
C ALA A 49 1.62 -2.54 -6.20
N HIS A 50 1.57 -1.96 -7.41
CA HIS A 50 0.42 -1.18 -7.87
C HIS A 50 -0.88 -2.02 -7.91
N ARG A 51 -0.84 -3.20 -8.53
CA ARG A 51 -1.98 -4.12 -8.58
C ARG A 51 -2.43 -4.54 -7.19
N ILE A 52 -1.51 -4.94 -6.31
CA ILE A 52 -1.82 -5.32 -4.93
C ILE A 52 -2.45 -4.15 -4.16
N ARG A 53 -1.93 -2.92 -4.33
CA ARG A 53 -2.50 -1.72 -3.72
C ARG A 53 -3.96 -1.48 -4.16
N LEU A 54 -4.29 -1.74 -5.41
CA LEU A 54 -5.66 -1.55 -5.93
C LEU A 54 -6.59 -2.72 -5.57
N LEU A 55 -6.07 -3.94 -5.50
CA LEU A 55 -6.83 -5.13 -5.08
C LEU A 55 -7.16 -5.13 -3.59
N ALA A 56 -6.24 -4.68 -2.74
CA ALA A 56 -6.38 -4.79 -1.29
C ALA A 56 -7.67 -4.12 -0.73
N PRO A 57 -8.05 -2.88 -1.13
CA PRO A 57 -9.34 -2.31 -0.74
C PRO A 57 -10.54 -3.09 -1.27
N ALA A 58 -10.45 -3.67 -2.48
CA ALA A 58 -11.53 -4.48 -3.04
C ALA A 58 -11.72 -5.80 -2.27
N CYS A 59 -10.64 -6.35 -1.70
CA CYS A 59 -10.68 -7.53 -0.82
C CYS A 59 -11.05 -7.20 0.63
N ALA A 60 -10.87 -5.95 1.08
CA ALA A 60 -11.03 -5.58 2.48
C ALA A 60 -12.45 -5.86 3.03
N GLY A 61 -13.47 -5.77 2.17
CA GLY A 61 -14.88 -5.96 2.52
C GLY A 61 -15.45 -7.37 2.31
N ASN A 62 -14.64 -8.35 1.90
CA ASN A 62 -15.09 -9.73 1.68
C ASN A 62 -14.05 -10.76 2.19
N SER A 63 -14.32 -12.04 1.94
CA SER A 63 -13.51 -13.17 2.37
C SER A 63 -12.66 -13.80 1.24
N SER A 64 -12.49 -13.16 0.08
CA SER A 64 -11.81 -13.78 -1.06
C SER A 64 -10.36 -14.16 -0.76
N VAL A 65 -9.63 -13.35 0.02
CA VAL A 65 -8.26 -13.66 0.42
C VAL A 65 -8.22 -14.81 1.43
N GLU A 66 -9.15 -14.85 2.37
CA GLU A 66 -9.31 -15.98 3.30
C GLU A 66 -9.64 -17.28 2.57
N SER A 67 -10.56 -17.22 1.60
CA SER A 67 -10.92 -18.38 0.77
C SER A 67 -9.74 -18.88 -0.06
N TRP A 68 -8.93 -17.97 -0.62
CA TRP A 68 -7.69 -18.36 -1.30
C TRP A 68 -6.70 -19.01 -0.33
N LEU A 69 -6.45 -18.43 0.84
CA LEU A 69 -5.54 -19.00 1.83
C LEU A 69 -6.04 -20.31 2.45
N ALA A 70 -7.36 -20.57 2.46
CA ALA A 70 -7.90 -21.87 2.88
C ALA A 70 -7.52 -22.99 1.88
N GLU A 71 -7.54 -22.68 0.59
CA GLU A 71 -7.22 -23.62 -0.49
C GLU A 71 -5.71 -23.72 -0.76
N GLU A 72 -4.98 -22.61 -0.65
CA GLU A 72 -3.54 -22.52 -0.88
C GLU A 72 -2.81 -21.83 0.31
N PRO A 73 -2.68 -22.49 1.47
CA PRO A 73 -2.21 -21.83 2.71
C PRO A 73 -0.79 -21.29 2.69
N ARG A 74 0.04 -21.80 1.78
CA ARG A 74 1.45 -21.41 1.64
C ARG A 74 1.72 -20.57 0.39
N SER A 75 0.67 -20.11 -0.30
CA SER A 75 0.81 -19.27 -1.49
C SER A 75 1.47 -17.94 -1.11
N PRO A 76 2.68 -17.64 -1.61
CA PRO A 76 3.34 -16.36 -1.33
C PRO A 76 2.51 -15.18 -1.81
N ASP A 77 1.89 -15.29 -2.99
CA ASP A 77 1.01 -14.26 -3.55
C ASP A 77 -0.19 -13.96 -2.64
N ALA A 78 -0.82 -15.01 -2.11
CA ALA A 78 -1.96 -14.86 -1.21
C ALA A 78 -1.56 -14.19 0.12
N LEU A 79 -0.39 -14.54 0.66
CA LEU A 79 0.14 -13.97 1.90
C LEU A 79 0.53 -12.50 1.75
N VAL A 80 1.14 -12.12 0.61
CA VAL A 80 1.41 -10.70 0.31
C VAL A 80 0.10 -9.92 0.12
N LEU A 81 -0.89 -10.46 -0.61
CA LEU A 81 -2.19 -9.80 -0.75
C LEU A 81 -2.93 -9.68 0.59
N ARG A 82 -2.79 -10.68 1.47
CA ARG A 82 -3.31 -10.66 2.84
C ARG A 82 -2.70 -9.51 3.66
N ALA A 83 -1.39 -9.31 3.57
CA ALA A 83 -0.72 -8.19 4.21
C ALA A 83 -1.36 -6.85 3.81
N ALA A 84 -1.48 -6.59 2.51
CA ALA A 84 -2.06 -5.35 2.00
C ALA A 84 -3.55 -5.19 2.37
N THR A 85 -4.31 -6.30 2.37
CA THR A 85 -5.74 -6.30 2.72
C THR A 85 -5.95 -6.00 4.21
N GLU A 86 -5.13 -6.54 5.12
CA GLU A 86 -5.22 -6.20 6.55
C GLU A 86 -4.83 -4.73 6.82
N VAL A 87 -3.83 -4.21 6.10
CA VAL A 87 -3.52 -2.76 6.14
C VAL A 87 -4.71 -1.93 5.66
N ALA A 88 -5.34 -2.30 4.53
CA ALA A 88 -6.53 -1.62 4.02
C ALA A 88 -7.69 -1.65 5.04
N ARG A 89 -7.95 -2.80 5.66
CA ARG A 89 -8.96 -2.95 6.73
C ARG A 89 -8.68 -2.03 7.93
N ALA A 90 -7.42 -1.93 8.35
CA ALA A 90 -7.02 -1.04 9.45
C ALA A 90 -7.27 0.44 9.10
N PHE A 91 -6.93 0.87 7.88
CA PHE A 91 -7.21 2.24 7.41
C PHE A 91 -8.70 2.54 7.22
N THR A 92 -9.51 1.58 6.75
CA THR A 92 -10.96 1.74 6.64
C THR A 92 -11.59 2.05 8.00
N LEU A 93 -11.15 1.36 9.05
CA LEU A 93 -11.61 1.61 10.42
C LEU A 93 -11.12 2.98 10.95
N ALA A 94 -9.84 3.32 10.73
CA ALA A 94 -9.29 4.61 11.11
C ALA A 94 -10.08 5.79 10.49
N THR A 95 -10.46 5.63 9.22
CA THR A 95 -11.21 6.63 8.47
C THR A 95 -12.64 6.73 8.97
N ALA A 96 -13.32 5.61 9.22
CA ALA A 96 -14.67 5.58 9.80
C ALA A 96 -14.72 6.23 11.19
N ALA A 97 -13.63 6.15 11.94
CA ALA A 97 -13.46 6.81 13.23
C ALA A 97 -13.10 8.32 13.16
N GLY A 98 -13.13 8.92 11.96
CA GLY A 98 -12.83 10.34 11.76
C GLY A 98 -11.35 10.70 11.95
N GLY A 99 -10.44 9.72 11.86
CA GLY A 99 -9.00 9.92 11.95
C GLY A 99 -8.47 10.37 13.32
N ARG A 100 -9.34 10.48 14.33
CA ARG A 100 -9.00 10.97 15.69
C ARG A 100 -9.07 9.90 16.77
N VAL A 101 -9.76 8.78 16.53
CA VAL A 101 -9.75 7.64 17.46
C VAL A 101 -8.62 6.70 17.05
N PRO A 102 -7.72 6.35 17.98
CA PRO A 102 -6.71 5.33 17.73
C PRO A 102 -7.38 4.05 17.25
N VAL A 103 -6.93 3.50 16.12
CA VAL A 103 -7.30 2.15 15.72
C VAL A 103 -6.89 1.21 16.84
N GLU A 104 -7.74 0.24 17.19
CA GLU A 104 -7.40 -0.77 18.19
C GLU A 104 -6.04 -1.40 17.88
N GLN A 105 -5.12 -1.36 18.84
CA GLN A 105 -3.75 -1.83 18.69
C GLN A 105 -3.68 -3.24 18.08
N ARG A 106 -4.59 -4.12 18.50
CA ARG A 106 -4.71 -5.50 17.98
C ARG A 106 -4.93 -5.59 16.47
N ARG A 107 -5.58 -4.59 15.85
CA ARG A 107 -5.82 -4.54 14.40
C ARG A 107 -4.56 -4.09 13.65
N VAL A 108 -3.85 -3.12 14.20
CA VAL A 108 -2.53 -2.70 13.70
C VAL A 108 -1.55 -3.87 13.79
N ASP A 109 -1.49 -4.55 14.94
CA ASP A 109 -0.62 -5.71 15.16
C ASP A 109 -0.96 -6.86 14.20
N ARG A 110 -2.25 -7.10 13.93
CA ARG A 110 -2.67 -8.10 12.92
C ARG A 110 -2.14 -7.76 11.54
N ALA A 111 -2.25 -6.51 11.12
CA ALA A 111 -1.73 -6.07 9.82
C ALA A 111 -0.21 -6.19 9.76
N VAL A 112 0.51 -5.80 10.82
CA VAL A 112 1.96 -5.96 10.93
C VAL A 112 2.36 -7.43 10.82
N MET A 113 1.72 -8.32 11.57
CA MET A 113 2.00 -9.77 11.51
C MET A 113 1.75 -10.34 10.12
N ALA A 114 0.66 -9.96 9.46
CA ALA A 114 0.38 -10.38 8.09
C ALA A 114 1.47 -9.88 7.11
N CYS A 115 1.98 -8.66 7.28
CA CYS A 115 3.08 -8.14 6.47
C CYS A 115 4.38 -8.92 6.72
N LEU A 116 4.73 -9.21 7.97
CA LEU A 116 5.92 -10.01 8.28
C LEU A 116 5.83 -11.43 7.69
N GLN A 117 4.65 -12.06 7.78
CA GLN A 117 4.39 -13.36 7.14
C GLN A 117 4.50 -13.29 5.61
N GLY A 118 3.99 -12.22 4.99
CA GLY A 118 4.13 -11.99 3.56
C GLY A 118 5.59 -11.80 3.14
N ALA A 119 6.37 -11.05 3.94
CA ALA A 119 7.79 -10.83 3.71
C ALA A 119 8.61 -12.14 3.84
N GLU A 120 8.27 -12.98 4.81
CA GLU A 120 8.90 -14.30 4.98
C GLU A 120 8.55 -15.26 3.83
N ALA A 121 7.28 -15.26 3.39
CA ALA A 121 6.83 -16.13 2.32
C ALA A 121 7.31 -15.72 0.93
N TYR A 122 7.50 -14.42 0.69
CA TYR A 122 8.04 -13.90 -0.57
C TYR A 122 9.19 -12.90 -0.31
N PRO A 123 10.40 -13.39 0.04
CA PRO A 123 11.50 -12.54 0.45
C PRO A 123 11.97 -11.51 -0.57
N GLU A 124 11.71 -11.70 -1.87
CA GLU A 124 12.10 -10.75 -2.92
C GLU A 124 11.07 -9.65 -3.17
N ASP A 125 9.81 -9.86 -2.75
CA ASP A 125 8.72 -8.90 -3.01
C ASP A 125 8.85 -7.69 -2.06
N PRO A 126 8.96 -6.45 -2.55
CA PRO A 126 9.03 -5.27 -1.70
C PRO A 126 7.69 -4.91 -1.03
N THR A 127 6.57 -5.42 -1.55
CA THR A 127 5.21 -4.99 -1.17
C THR A 127 4.90 -5.15 0.32
N PRO A 128 5.28 -6.24 1.01
CA PRO A 128 5.06 -6.36 2.44
C PRO A 128 5.76 -5.26 3.27
N TRP A 129 6.94 -4.82 2.85
CA TRP A 129 7.68 -3.73 3.51
C TRP A 129 7.00 -2.36 3.27
N ILE A 130 6.48 -2.13 2.06
CA ILE A 130 5.63 -0.98 1.77
C ILE A 130 4.40 -0.97 2.70
N CYS A 131 3.79 -2.13 2.91
CA CYS A 131 2.64 -2.28 3.80
C CYS A 131 2.99 -2.02 5.28
N LEU A 132 4.15 -2.49 5.77
CA LEU A 132 4.65 -2.20 7.12
C LEU A 132 4.85 -0.70 7.36
N ILE A 133 5.53 -0.02 6.43
CA ILE A 133 5.75 1.43 6.51
C ILE A 133 4.40 2.16 6.46
N SER A 134 3.46 1.70 5.64
CA SER A 134 2.13 2.28 5.56
C SER A 134 1.38 2.20 6.89
N VAL A 135 1.35 1.02 7.52
CA VAL A 135 0.60 0.79 8.76
C VAL A 135 1.26 1.41 9.99
N ALA A 136 2.57 1.70 9.93
CA ALA A 136 3.31 2.43 10.96
C ALA A 136 2.63 3.75 11.38
N ARG A 137 1.95 4.39 10.43
CA ARG A 137 1.19 5.63 10.64
C ARG A 137 0.03 5.46 11.62
N LEU A 138 -0.57 4.27 11.70
CA LEU A 138 -1.72 3.98 12.56
C LEU A 138 -1.35 3.78 14.05
N TYR A 139 -0.06 3.69 14.39
CA TYR A 139 0.37 3.75 15.79
C TYR A 139 0.20 5.18 16.32
N ALA A 140 -0.43 5.33 17.49
CA ALA A 140 -0.71 6.65 18.07
C ALA A 140 0.54 7.51 18.30
N ALA A 141 1.68 6.89 18.65
CA ALA A 141 2.97 7.55 18.84
C ALA A 141 3.95 7.31 17.68
N GLY A 142 3.46 6.73 16.57
CA GLY A 142 4.29 6.20 15.51
C GLY A 142 5.09 4.98 15.95
N VAL A 143 6.09 4.62 15.15
CA VAL A 143 7.05 3.56 15.47
C VAL A 143 8.40 4.16 15.82
N ARG A 144 9.23 3.39 16.53
CA ARG A 144 10.60 3.82 16.85
C ARG A 144 11.37 4.08 15.55
N ARG A 145 12.15 5.17 15.51
CA ARG A 145 12.96 5.55 14.33
C ARG A 145 13.85 4.40 13.82
N GLN A 146 14.44 3.63 14.73
CA GLN A 146 15.26 2.47 14.38
C GLN A 146 14.46 1.39 13.64
N GLU A 147 13.20 1.20 14.00
CA GLU A 147 12.33 0.18 13.44
C GLU A 147 11.82 0.59 12.05
N LEU A 148 11.40 1.84 11.88
CA LEU A 148 11.11 2.41 10.56
C LEU A 148 12.32 2.34 9.63
N GLY A 149 13.51 2.66 10.15
CA GLY A 149 14.76 2.57 9.41
C GLY A 149 15.04 1.15 8.90
N ARG A 150 14.86 0.13 9.75
CA ARG A 150 15.02 -1.27 9.34
C ARG A 150 14.05 -1.66 8.21
N TRP A 151 12.78 -1.28 8.32
CA TRP A 151 11.81 -1.57 7.25
C TRP A 151 12.12 -0.82 5.96
N TRP A 152 12.64 0.40 6.08
CA TRP A 152 13.12 1.18 4.95
C TRP A 152 14.31 0.51 4.27
N ASP A 153 15.29 0.02 5.03
CA ASP A 153 16.46 -0.66 4.49
C ASP A 153 16.06 -1.94 3.73
N GLU A 154 15.13 -2.73 4.28
CA GLU A 154 14.60 -3.93 3.61
C GLU A 154 13.86 -3.59 2.31
N LEU A 155 13.07 -2.51 2.30
CA LEU A 155 12.40 -2.03 1.09
C LEU A 155 13.43 -1.55 0.05
N HIS A 156 14.38 -0.71 0.48
CA HIS A 156 15.36 -0.09 -0.40
C HIS A 156 16.31 -1.11 -1.02
N ALA A 157 16.64 -2.19 -0.29
CA ALA A 157 17.42 -3.30 -0.81
C ALA A 157 16.74 -4.04 -1.97
N ARG A 158 15.41 -4.03 -2.04
CA ARG A 158 14.60 -4.75 -3.06
C ARG A 158 14.16 -3.86 -4.21
N ASP A 159 13.68 -2.66 -3.88
CA ASP A 159 13.20 -1.68 -4.86
C ASP A 159 13.56 -0.26 -4.39
N PRO A 160 14.81 0.19 -4.65
CA PRO A 160 15.32 1.46 -4.15
C PRO A 160 14.60 2.68 -4.73
N TYR A 161 13.79 2.51 -5.78
CA TYR A 161 13.11 3.60 -6.47
C TYR A 161 11.57 3.44 -6.49
N THR A 162 11.02 2.60 -5.60
CA THR A 162 9.58 2.39 -5.49
C THR A 162 8.82 3.67 -5.11
N ILE A 163 8.00 4.19 -6.02
CA ILE A 163 7.23 5.40 -5.76
C ILE A 163 6.25 5.22 -4.58
N GLU A 164 5.61 4.05 -4.48
CA GLU A 164 4.63 3.77 -3.42
C GLU A 164 5.30 3.72 -2.04
N GLY A 165 6.46 3.07 -1.93
CA GLY A 165 7.20 3.03 -0.68
C GLY A 165 7.66 4.41 -0.22
N HIS A 166 8.20 5.23 -1.14
CA HIS A 166 8.58 6.60 -0.82
C HIS A 166 7.38 7.46 -0.42
N LEU A 167 6.23 7.31 -1.08
CA LEU A 167 5.00 8.02 -0.69
C LEU A 167 4.55 7.67 0.72
N HIS A 168 4.69 6.42 1.15
CA HIS A 168 4.34 6.02 2.51
C HIS A 168 5.30 6.58 3.56
N VAL A 169 6.61 6.65 3.29
CA VAL A 169 7.57 7.33 4.18
C VAL A 169 7.33 8.84 4.21
N LEU A 170 7.10 9.46 3.06
CA LEU A 170 6.76 10.88 2.96
C LEU A 170 5.54 11.21 3.82
N ARG A 171 4.46 10.42 3.71
CA ARG A 171 3.26 10.58 4.53
C ARG A 171 3.52 10.31 6.00
N TYR A 172 4.43 9.40 6.35
CA TYR A 172 4.80 9.17 7.74
C TYR A 172 5.44 10.42 8.35
N TYR A 173 6.31 11.10 7.60
CA TYR A 173 6.96 12.34 8.01
C TYR A 173 6.09 13.60 7.88
N SER A 174 4.85 13.52 7.40
CA SER A 174 3.98 14.69 7.29
C SER A 174 3.50 15.16 8.67
N ALA A 175 3.14 16.46 8.76
CA ALA A 175 2.59 17.06 9.98
C ALA A 175 1.26 16.43 10.43
N ARG A 176 0.56 15.76 9.50
CA ARG A 176 -0.68 15.04 9.79
C ARG A 176 -0.45 13.73 10.56
N TRP A 177 0.76 13.17 10.46
CA TRP A 177 1.13 11.92 11.11
C TRP A 177 2.23 12.17 12.15
N HIS A 178 3.45 11.68 11.92
CA HIS A 178 4.49 11.58 12.95
C HIS A 178 5.69 12.50 12.69
N GLY A 179 5.53 13.52 11.83
CA GLY A 179 6.60 14.45 11.48
C GLY A 179 6.16 15.89 11.36
N THR A 180 6.77 16.62 10.43
CA THR A 180 6.53 18.04 10.18
C THR A 180 6.57 18.31 8.68
N HIS A 181 6.00 19.42 8.22
CA HIS A 181 6.14 19.80 6.81
C HIS A 181 7.61 19.87 6.38
N GLY A 182 8.51 20.37 7.24
CA GLY A 182 9.95 20.40 7.00
C GLY A 182 10.52 18.99 6.73
N LEU A 183 10.31 18.05 7.67
CA LEU A 183 10.79 16.67 7.51
C LEU A 183 10.24 15.99 6.25
N MET A 184 8.96 16.19 5.95
CA MET A 184 8.33 15.66 4.74
C MET A 184 8.96 16.23 3.46
N TYR A 185 9.19 17.55 3.39
CA TYR A 185 9.80 18.19 2.23
C TYR A 185 11.28 17.83 2.08
N ASP A 186 12.02 17.72 3.18
CA ASP A 186 13.42 17.32 3.16
C ASP A 186 13.54 15.90 2.58
N PHE A 187 12.72 14.96 3.07
CA PHE A 187 12.65 13.61 2.51
C PHE A 187 12.29 13.61 1.01
N ALA A 188 11.30 14.41 0.60
CA ALA A 188 10.89 14.49 -0.81
C ALA A 188 11.99 15.05 -1.72
N ARG A 189 12.75 16.06 -1.25
CA ARG A 189 13.86 16.66 -2.00
C ARG A 189 15.07 15.73 -2.06
N ASP A 190 15.40 15.06 -0.96
CA ASP A 190 16.49 14.09 -0.91
C ASP A 190 16.25 12.93 -1.89
N ALA A 191 15.03 12.37 -1.87
CA ALA A 191 14.63 11.32 -2.81
C ALA A 191 14.68 11.80 -4.29
N ALA A 192 14.27 13.03 -4.56
CA ALA A 192 14.35 13.62 -5.90
C ALA A 192 15.79 13.85 -6.36
N ALA A 193 16.69 14.25 -5.46
CA ALA A 193 18.07 14.60 -5.78
C ALA A 193 18.92 13.38 -6.17
N VAL A 194 18.62 12.20 -5.61
CA VAL A 194 19.36 10.95 -5.90
C VAL A 194 18.71 10.10 -7.00
N ALA A 195 17.58 10.54 -7.55
CA ALA A 195 16.82 9.79 -8.53
C ALA A 195 17.56 9.72 -9.89
N PRO A 196 17.74 8.52 -10.48
CA PRO A 196 18.36 8.40 -11.80
C PRO A 196 17.43 8.94 -12.91
N PRO A 197 17.96 9.25 -14.11
CA PRO A 197 17.13 9.64 -15.24
C PRO A 197 16.00 8.64 -15.54
N GLY A 198 14.79 9.15 -15.75
CA GLY A 198 13.59 8.32 -15.99
C GLY A 198 12.88 7.82 -14.72
N CYS A 199 13.42 8.09 -13.53
CA CYS A 199 12.79 7.76 -12.26
C CYS A 199 11.62 8.71 -11.92
N ALA A 200 10.56 8.18 -11.30
CA ALA A 200 9.38 8.96 -10.93
C ALA A 200 9.52 9.74 -9.62
N LEU A 201 10.54 9.45 -8.79
CA LEU A 201 10.70 10.05 -7.46
C LEU A 201 10.72 11.60 -7.41
N PRO A 202 11.16 12.34 -8.43
CA PRO A 202 11.04 13.81 -8.43
C PRO A 202 9.60 14.33 -8.25
N VAL A 203 8.58 13.51 -8.57
CA VAL A 203 7.16 13.88 -8.34
C VAL A 203 6.81 14.01 -6.85
N LEU A 204 7.61 13.43 -5.94
CA LEU A 204 7.36 13.46 -4.51
C LEU A 204 7.26 14.88 -3.94
N VAL A 205 7.99 15.83 -4.51
CA VAL A 205 7.90 17.24 -4.10
C VAL A 205 6.49 17.81 -4.35
N GLN A 206 5.82 17.36 -5.40
CA GLN A 206 4.42 17.75 -5.68
C GLN A 206 3.46 17.04 -4.73
N PHE A 207 3.70 15.77 -4.40
CA PHE A 207 2.91 15.08 -3.38
C PHE A 207 3.07 15.71 -1.99
N ALA A 208 4.28 16.14 -1.61
CA ALA A 208 4.51 16.89 -0.38
C ALA A 208 3.68 18.19 -0.36
N ARG A 209 3.58 18.88 -1.50
CA ARG A 209 2.75 20.08 -1.63
C ARG A 209 1.27 19.77 -1.45
N VAL A 210 0.77 18.68 -2.05
CA VAL A 210 -0.62 18.25 -1.89
C VAL A 210 -0.91 17.81 -0.46
N GLU A 211 0.02 17.12 0.22
CA GLU A 211 -0.14 16.63 1.60
C GLU A 211 -0.08 17.77 2.64
N GLU A 212 0.48 18.93 2.32
CA GLU A 212 0.48 20.12 3.17
C GLU A 212 -0.89 20.83 3.21
N TYR A 213 -1.67 20.74 2.14
CA TYR A 213 -2.97 21.41 1.98
C TYR A 213 -4.15 20.52 2.40
#